data_AF-A0A1J1JKH4-F1
#
_entry.id   AF-A0A1J1JKH4-F1
#
_cell.length_a   1.000
_cell.length_b   1.000
_cell.length_c   1.000
_cell.angle_alpha   90.00
_cell.angle_beta   90.00
_cell.angle_gamma   90.00
#
_symmetry.space_group_name_H-M   'P 1'
#
loop_
_entity.id
_entity.type
_entity.pdbx_description
1 polymer ?
#
loop_
_entity_poly.entity_id
_entity_poly.type
_entity_poly.pdbx_seq_one_letter_code
_entity_poly.pdbx_strand_id
1 'polypeptide(L)'
;MTSSSSPDNSIDQPMTPSTGSEDSLNKPIPYIVQKDITDRAIERKILCRVLSQAHIDVSIRWSTAHLYIGIPSTILAAIASVQAINSLGGEYQLLSVVIAVLVAILAPLLTFLDPNGRANNHLNASRIYEQMADQYDSFILKCRLEPRSIKEEFDDLTQLNFTYSESKKNLPACPEWAYQKAINTNNSVQKLMPGAIKKIEKQ
;
A
#
# COMPACT_ATOMS: atom_id res chain seq x y z
N MET A 1 -72.64 -9.87 -32.22
CA MET A 1 -72.30 -8.52 -31.76
C MET A 1 -70.82 -8.31 -32.09
N THR A 2 -70.54 -7.97 -33.35
CA THR A 2 -70.05 -6.63 -33.80
C THR A 2 -68.57 -6.37 -33.46
N SER A 3 -67.73 -6.74 -34.43
CA SER A 3 -66.56 -6.04 -35.01
C SER A 3 -66.06 -4.72 -34.38
N SER A 4 -64.73 -4.56 -34.27
CA SER A 4 -63.88 -3.61 -35.07
C SER A 4 -62.44 -3.58 -34.49
N SER A 5 -61.42 -4.09 -35.21
CA SER A 5 -60.38 -3.35 -35.98
C SER A 5 -59.21 -2.75 -35.16
N SER A 6 -57.99 -3.31 -35.37
CA SER A 6 -56.65 -2.72 -35.08
C SER A 6 -56.38 -1.50 -36.00
N PRO A 7 -55.29 -0.66 -35.86
CA PRO A 7 -53.87 -1.09 -35.88
C PRO A 7 -52.86 -0.28 -35.02
N ASP A 8 -51.62 -0.81 -34.99
CA ASP A 8 -50.29 -0.20 -34.84
C ASP A 8 -50.11 1.15 -34.13
N ASN A 9 -49.22 1.16 -33.13
CA ASN A 9 -48.23 2.23 -33.04
C ASN A 9 -46.91 1.73 -32.46
N SER A 10 -45.89 1.67 -33.32
CA SER A 10 -44.48 1.57 -32.99
C SER A 10 -44.04 2.77 -32.16
N ILE A 11 -43.43 2.54 -31.00
CA ILE A 11 -42.46 3.49 -30.43
C ILE A 11 -41.26 2.67 -29.95
N ASP A 12 -40.24 2.65 -30.81
CA ASP A 12 -38.86 2.42 -30.47
C ASP A 12 -38.49 3.25 -29.24
N GLN A 13 -38.17 2.59 -28.13
CA GLN A 13 -37.43 3.23 -27.04
C GLN A 13 -35.94 3.07 -27.34
N PRO A 14 -35.21 4.16 -27.64
CA PRO A 14 -33.79 4.07 -27.94
C PRO A 14 -33.04 3.66 -26.68
N MET A 15 -32.14 2.68 -26.83
CA MET A 15 -31.07 2.45 -25.88
C MET A 15 -30.31 3.76 -25.70
N THR A 16 -30.35 4.32 -24.50
CA THR A 16 -29.51 5.44 -24.10
C THR A 16 -28.04 5.04 -24.31
N PRO A 17 -27.28 5.70 -25.19
CA PRO A 17 -25.85 5.48 -25.26
C PRO A 17 -25.24 6.01 -23.97
N SER A 18 -24.43 5.19 -23.32
CA SER A 18 -23.60 5.59 -22.20
C SER A 18 -22.79 6.84 -22.58
N THR A 19 -23.05 7.94 -21.90
CA THR A 19 -22.41 9.25 -22.08
C THR A 19 -20.98 9.20 -21.52
N GLY A 20 -20.07 8.54 -22.24
CA GLY A 20 -18.71 8.30 -21.76
C GLY A 20 -17.59 8.38 -22.80
N SER A 21 -17.88 8.57 -24.09
CA SER A 21 -16.88 8.39 -25.15
C SER A 21 -16.76 9.52 -26.18
N GLU A 22 -17.58 10.57 -26.13
CA GLU A 22 -17.55 11.61 -27.18
C GLU A 22 -16.48 12.70 -26.93
N ASP A 23 -16.05 12.90 -25.68
CA ASP A 23 -15.17 14.03 -25.32
C ASP A 23 -13.67 13.74 -25.57
N SER A 24 -13.29 12.48 -25.77
CA SER A 24 -11.93 12.06 -26.13
C SER A 24 -11.68 12.00 -27.64
N LEU A 25 -12.74 11.96 -28.45
CA LEU A 25 -12.63 11.71 -29.89
C LEU A 25 -12.27 12.96 -30.71
N ASN A 26 -12.41 14.15 -30.11
CA ASN A 26 -12.26 15.44 -30.81
C ASN A 26 -11.00 16.23 -30.40
N LYS A 27 -10.07 15.60 -29.67
CA LYS A 27 -8.85 16.25 -29.18
C LYS A 27 -7.64 15.89 -30.07
N PRO A 28 -6.66 16.80 -30.25
CA PRO A 28 -5.48 16.53 -31.05
C PRO A 28 -4.71 15.31 -30.54
N ILE A 29 -4.19 14.46 -31.43
CA ILE A 29 -3.37 13.29 -31.06
C ILE A 29 -2.25 13.63 -30.04
N PRO A 30 -1.51 14.75 -30.18
CA PRO A 30 -0.52 15.17 -29.19
C PRO A 30 -1.07 15.29 -27.75
N TYR A 31 -2.29 15.81 -27.59
CA TYR A 31 -2.94 15.94 -26.28
C TYR A 31 -3.27 14.57 -25.67
N ILE A 32 -3.75 13.62 -26.49
CA ILE A 32 -4.12 12.28 -26.01
C ILE A 32 -2.88 11.53 -25.49
N VAL A 33 -1.76 11.63 -26.21
CA VAL A 33 -0.49 10.99 -25.81
C VAL A 33 0.05 11.62 -24.53
N GLN A 34 0.05 12.94 -24.42
CA GLN A 34 0.50 13.64 -23.21
C GLN A 34 -0.36 13.29 -21.98
N LYS A 35 -1.67 13.14 -22.19
CA LYS A 35 -2.59 12.69 -21.16
C LYS A 35 -2.30 11.25 -20.71
N ASP A 36 -2.05 10.31 -21.63
CA ASP A 36 -1.70 8.93 -21.29
C ASP A 36 -0.40 8.84 -20.46
N ILE A 37 0.62 9.63 -20.81
CA ILE A 37 1.87 9.74 -20.03
C ILE A 37 1.58 10.17 -18.59
N THR A 38 0.78 11.23 -18.43
CA THR A 38 0.45 11.77 -17.11
C THR A 38 -0.42 10.80 -16.32
N ASP A 39 -1.42 10.17 -16.94
CA ASP A 39 -2.32 9.20 -16.32
C ASP A 39 -1.53 7.98 -15.81
N ARG A 40 -0.58 7.45 -16.59
CA ARG A 40 0.34 6.38 -16.15
C ARG A 40 1.21 6.78 -14.96
N ALA A 41 1.70 8.02 -14.94
CA ALA A 41 2.46 8.53 -13.81
C ALA A 41 1.60 8.63 -12.53
N ILE A 42 0.34 9.06 -12.67
CA ILE A 42 -0.63 9.10 -11.57
C ILE A 42 -0.92 7.70 -11.03
N GLU A 43 -1.22 6.73 -11.90
CA GLU A 43 -1.44 5.34 -11.50
C GLU A 43 -0.25 4.79 -10.70
N ARG A 44 0.97 5.05 -11.19
CA ARG A 44 2.19 4.59 -10.55
C ARG A 44 2.44 5.28 -9.20
N LYS A 45 2.21 6.58 -9.11
CA LYS A 45 2.24 7.35 -7.86
C LYS A 45 1.29 6.76 -6.82
N ILE A 46 0.05 6.48 -7.21
CA ILE A 46 -0.97 5.90 -6.32
C ILE A 46 -0.52 4.52 -5.84
N LEU A 47 -0.01 3.68 -6.73
CA LEU A 47 0.52 2.36 -6.38
C LEU A 47 1.66 2.47 -5.36
N CYS A 48 2.61 3.38 -5.57
CA CYS A 48 3.72 3.63 -4.63
C CYS A 48 3.20 4.06 -3.25
N ARG A 49 2.21 4.96 -3.16
CA ARG A 49 1.63 5.38 -1.89
C ARG A 49 0.92 4.22 -1.15
N VAL A 50 0.18 3.40 -1.88
CA VAL A 50 -0.47 2.19 -1.32
C VAL A 50 0.58 1.21 -0.80
N LEU A 51 1.64 0.94 -1.56
CA LEU A 51 2.72 0.05 -1.14
C LEU A 51 3.47 0.62 0.08
N SER A 52 3.74 1.92 0.10
CA SER A 52 4.35 2.57 1.26
C SER A 52 3.52 2.33 2.52
N GLN A 53 2.22 2.62 2.47
CA GLN A 53 1.31 2.40 3.59
C GLN A 53 1.25 0.93 4.03
N ALA A 54 1.21 0.00 3.07
CA ALA A 54 1.21 -1.44 3.38
C ALA A 54 2.49 -1.86 4.11
N HIS A 55 3.65 -1.36 3.68
CA HIS A 55 4.93 -1.61 4.35
C HIS A 55 4.99 -1.00 5.76
N ILE A 56 4.38 0.18 5.99
CA ILE A 56 4.23 0.76 7.34
C ILE A 56 3.42 -0.18 8.23
N ASP A 57 2.28 -0.68 7.76
CA ASP A 57 1.43 -1.59 8.53
C ASP A 57 2.16 -2.88 8.95
N VAL A 58 2.97 -3.43 8.04
CA VAL A 58 3.80 -4.62 8.33
C VAL A 58 4.91 -4.28 9.33
N SER A 59 5.55 -3.12 9.18
CA SER A 59 6.57 -2.65 10.11
C SER A 59 6.02 -2.53 11.54
N ILE A 60 4.86 -1.88 11.71
CA ILE A 60 4.19 -1.73 12.99
C ILE A 60 3.88 -3.09 13.61
N ARG A 61 3.38 -4.05 12.82
CA ARG A 61 3.05 -5.39 13.30
C ARG A 61 4.28 -6.13 13.82
N TRP A 62 5.40 -6.06 13.11
CA TRP A 62 6.65 -6.69 13.54
C TRP A 62 7.28 -5.99 14.75
N SER A 63 7.21 -4.65 14.80
CA SER A 63 7.66 -3.87 15.97
C SER A 63 6.87 -4.26 17.22
N THR A 64 5.55 -4.44 17.08
CA THR A 64 4.70 -4.85 18.20
C THR A 64 4.97 -6.31 18.60
N ALA A 65 5.23 -7.21 17.63
CA ALA A 65 5.63 -8.59 17.90
C ALA A 65 6.95 -8.66 18.71
N HIS A 66 7.92 -7.80 18.42
CA HIS A 66 9.15 -7.70 19.20
C HIS A 66 8.87 -7.39 20.69
N LEU A 67 7.96 -6.45 20.96
CA LEU A 67 7.58 -6.11 22.33
C LEU A 67 6.81 -7.24 23.03
N TYR A 68 5.87 -7.88 22.33
CA TYR A 68 5.09 -8.99 22.88
C TYR A 68 5.91 -10.22 23.22
N ILE A 69 7.04 -10.44 22.55
CA ILE A 69 7.94 -11.56 22.85
C ILE A 69 9.03 -11.11 23.83
N GLY A 70 9.62 -9.94 23.62
CA GLY A 70 10.74 -9.42 24.39
C GLY A 70 10.39 -9.12 25.85
N ILE A 71 9.25 -8.45 26.10
CA ILE A 71 8.86 -8.07 27.47
C ILE A 71 8.60 -9.31 28.33
N PRO A 72 7.75 -10.29 27.93
CA PRO A 72 7.57 -11.51 28.71
C PRO A 72 8.85 -12.32 28.87
N SER A 73 9.69 -12.40 27.82
CA SER A 73 10.99 -13.09 27.92
C SER A 73 11.88 -12.47 29.01
N THR A 74 11.92 -11.14 29.07
CA THR A 74 12.74 -10.41 30.05
C THR A 74 12.21 -10.61 31.47
N ILE A 75 10.89 -10.55 31.66
CA ILE A 75 10.25 -10.79 32.95
C ILE A 75 10.52 -12.23 33.43
N LEU A 76 10.33 -13.23 32.55
CA LEU A 76 10.56 -14.63 32.87
C LEU A 76 12.04 -14.89 33.20
N ALA A 77 12.97 -14.32 32.43
CA ALA A 77 14.40 -14.44 32.72
C ALA A 77 14.77 -13.83 34.07
N ALA A 78 14.20 -12.67 34.43
CA ALA A 78 14.42 -12.05 35.73
C ALA A 78 13.88 -12.92 36.88
N ILE A 79 12.66 -13.46 36.75
CA ILE A 79 12.07 -14.38 37.74
C ILE A 79 12.90 -15.66 37.87
N ALA A 80 13.31 -16.27 36.76
CA ALA A 80 14.18 -17.45 36.78
C ALA A 80 15.51 -17.16 37.49
N SER A 81 16.12 -16.00 37.23
CA SER A 81 17.37 -15.60 37.86
C SER A 81 17.22 -15.45 39.38
N VAL A 82 16.16 -14.76 39.84
CA VAL A 82 15.86 -14.61 41.28
C VAL A 82 15.53 -15.97 41.93
N GLN A 83 14.74 -16.81 41.27
CA GLN A 83 14.40 -18.13 41.78
C GLN A 83 15.61 -19.08 41.79
N ALA A 84 16.52 -19.01 40.82
CA ALA A 84 17.75 -19.79 40.83
C ALA A 84 18.61 -19.46 42.07
N ILE A 85 18.65 -18.18 42.47
CA ILE A 85 19.35 -17.75 43.69
C ILE A 85 18.61 -18.23 44.95
N ASN A 86 17.27 -18.18 44.97
CA ASN A 86 16.47 -18.49 46.15
C ASN A 86 16.16 -20.00 46.34
N SER A 87 16.20 -20.79 45.26
CA SER A 87 15.89 -22.23 45.25
C SER A 87 17.01 -23.11 45.81
N LEU A 88 18.12 -22.53 46.28
CA LEU A 88 19.01 -23.19 47.25
C LEU A 88 18.27 -23.65 48.54
N GLY A 89 17.02 -23.24 48.76
CA GLY A 89 16.13 -23.63 49.87
C GLY A 89 14.90 -24.51 49.57
N GLY A 90 14.72 -25.05 48.35
CA GLY A 90 13.92 -26.29 48.14
C GLY A 90 12.45 -26.24 47.68
N GLU A 91 11.68 -25.15 47.81
CA GLU A 91 10.21 -25.25 47.60
C GLU A 91 9.66 -25.03 46.17
N TYR A 92 10.44 -24.47 45.22
CA TYR A 92 9.89 -24.01 43.92
C TYR A 92 10.46 -24.70 42.65
N GLN A 93 11.00 -25.92 42.75
CA GLN A 93 11.70 -26.59 41.64
C GLN A 93 10.90 -26.71 40.33
N LEU A 94 9.60 -27.05 40.40
CA LEU A 94 8.75 -27.20 39.21
C LEU A 94 8.55 -25.88 38.45
N LEU A 95 8.41 -24.76 39.16
CA LEU A 95 8.22 -23.44 38.57
C LEU A 95 9.49 -22.97 37.85
N SER A 96 10.66 -23.21 38.45
CA SER A 96 11.96 -22.89 37.83
C SER A 96 12.17 -23.63 36.51
N VAL A 97 11.79 -24.91 36.42
CA VAL A 97 11.89 -25.69 35.17
C VAL A 97 10.99 -25.12 34.07
N VAL A 98 9.73 -24.79 34.38
CA VAL A 98 8.79 -24.22 33.42
C VAL A 98 9.29 -22.88 32.88
N ILE A 99 9.79 -22.00 33.76
CA ILE A 99 10.30 -20.69 33.36
C ILE A 99 11.58 -20.84 32.51
N ALA A 100 12.49 -21.73 32.88
CA ALA A 100 13.71 -21.99 32.10
C ALA A 100 13.39 -22.49 30.68
N VAL A 101 12.41 -23.39 30.54
CA VAL A 101 11.94 -23.88 29.23
C VAL A 101 11.33 -22.74 28.41
N LEU A 102 10.50 -21.89 29.02
CA LEU A 102 9.93 -20.73 28.32
C LEU A 102 11.03 -19.78 27.83
N VAL A 103 11.99 -19.40 28.70
CA VAL A 103 13.11 -18.53 28.30
C VAL A 103 13.94 -19.17 27.17
N ALA A 104 14.18 -20.48 27.24
CA ALA A 104 14.90 -21.23 26.22
C ALA A 104 14.15 -21.31 24.88
N ILE A 105 12.83 -21.14 24.85
CA ILE A 105 12.02 -21.05 23.63
C ILE A 105 11.98 -19.61 23.09
N LEU A 106 11.74 -18.62 23.97
CA LEU A 106 11.59 -17.23 23.57
C LEU A 106 12.89 -16.63 22.99
N ALA A 107 14.05 -17.02 23.50
CA ALA A 107 15.34 -16.52 23.00
C ALA A 107 15.60 -16.91 21.52
N PRO A 108 15.53 -18.19 21.12
CA PRO A 108 15.59 -18.59 19.71
C PRO A 108 14.53 -17.93 18.85
N LEU A 109 13.29 -17.76 19.37
CA LEU A 109 12.25 -17.07 18.61
C LEU A 109 12.66 -15.63 18.27
N LEU A 110 13.21 -14.88 19.22
CA LEU A 110 13.69 -13.51 18.97
C LEU A 110 14.84 -13.47 17.95
N THR A 111 15.77 -14.42 18.04
CA THR A 111 16.93 -14.49 17.13
C THR A 111 16.53 -14.92 15.71
N PHE A 112 15.68 -15.95 15.57
CA PHE A 112 15.32 -16.49 14.26
C PHE A 112 14.22 -15.69 13.54
N LEU A 113 13.23 -15.15 14.27
CA LEU A 113 12.24 -14.26 13.63
C LEU A 113 12.83 -12.90 13.30
N ASP A 114 13.82 -12.43 14.08
CA ASP A 114 14.37 -11.07 14.02
C ASP A 114 13.26 -10.02 13.78
N PRO A 115 12.29 -9.91 14.70
CA PRO A 115 11.12 -9.06 14.49
C PRO A 115 11.52 -7.59 14.33
N ASN A 116 12.60 -7.15 14.98
CA ASN A 116 13.10 -5.78 14.84
C ASN A 116 13.74 -5.55 13.45
N GLY A 117 14.59 -6.45 12.98
CA GLY A 117 15.16 -6.36 11.63
C GLY A 117 14.07 -6.41 10.55
N ARG A 118 13.06 -7.28 10.69
CA ARG A 118 11.90 -7.29 9.79
C ARG A 118 11.13 -5.97 9.83
N ALA A 119 10.85 -5.43 11.00
CA ALA A 119 10.16 -4.15 11.15
C ALA A 119 10.93 -3.02 10.43
N ASN A 120 12.24 -2.96 10.64
CA ASN A 120 13.10 -1.96 10.02
C ASN A 120 13.21 -2.14 8.49
N ASN A 121 13.29 -3.37 8.01
CA ASN A 121 13.32 -3.67 6.57
C ASN A 121 12.04 -3.20 5.86
N HIS A 122 10.87 -3.45 6.47
CA HIS A 122 9.61 -2.95 5.92
C HIS A 122 9.48 -1.43 6.05
N LEU A 123 9.96 -0.81 7.13
CA LEU A 123 9.98 0.66 7.27
C LEU A 123 10.90 1.33 6.24
N ASN A 124 12.04 0.72 5.94
CA ASN A 124 12.92 1.23 4.89
C ASN A 124 12.25 1.13 3.53
N ALA A 125 11.57 0.02 3.25
CA ALA A 125 10.81 -0.14 2.02
C ALA A 125 9.69 0.90 1.87
N SER A 126 8.99 1.25 2.95
CA SER A 126 7.95 2.28 2.89
C SER A 126 8.52 3.65 2.51
N ARG A 127 9.64 4.04 3.12
CA ARG A 127 10.33 5.30 2.81
C ARG A 127 10.78 5.36 1.35
N ILE A 128 11.28 4.26 0.83
CA ILE A 128 11.69 4.16 -0.59
C ILE A 128 10.48 4.34 -1.51
N TYR A 129 9.34 3.69 -1.23
CA TYR A 129 8.12 3.89 -2.02
C TYR A 129 7.52 5.29 -1.88
N GLU A 130 7.61 5.92 -0.71
CA GLU A 130 7.21 7.30 -0.47
C GLU A 130 8.05 8.27 -1.32
N GLN A 131 9.37 8.13 -1.27
CA GLN A 131 10.28 8.91 -2.11
C GLN A 131 9.99 8.73 -3.61
N MET A 132 9.69 7.51 -4.06
CA MET A 132 9.30 7.28 -5.45
C MET A 132 7.98 7.99 -5.78
N ALA A 133 6.97 7.94 -4.89
CA ALA A 133 5.71 8.64 -5.10
C ALA A 133 5.92 10.16 -5.24
N ASP A 134 6.83 10.73 -4.47
CA ASP A 134 7.18 12.17 -4.53
C ASP A 134 7.92 12.53 -5.83
N GLN A 135 8.74 11.62 -6.36
CA GLN A 135 9.35 11.79 -7.68
C GLN A 135 8.28 11.79 -8.80
N TYR A 136 7.30 10.90 -8.74
CA TYR A 136 6.17 10.94 -9.68
C TYR A 136 5.33 12.21 -9.51
N ASP A 137 5.13 12.69 -8.28
CA ASP A 137 4.42 13.95 -8.04
C ASP A 137 5.17 15.14 -8.66
N SER A 138 6.49 15.17 -8.48
CA SER A 138 7.36 16.17 -9.08
C SER A 138 7.32 16.13 -10.61
N PHE A 139 7.32 14.93 -11.20
CA PHE A 139 7.17 14.75 -12.65
C PHE A 139 5.82 15.29 -13.16
N ILE A 140 4.71 14.93 -12.50
CA ILE A 140 3.37 15.40 -12.86
C ILE A 140 3.30 16.94 -12.77
N LEU A 141 3.90 17.52 -11.72
CA LEU A 141 3.93 18.97 -11.55
C LEU A 141 4.73 19.66 -12.67
N LYS A 142 5.88 19.08 -13.07
CA LYS A 142 6.67 19.56 -14.21
C LYS A 142 5.88 19.51 -15.53
N CYS A 143 5.18 18.41 -15.81
CA CYS A 143 4.31 18.30 -16.99
C CYS A 143 3.19 19.36 -17.02
N ARG A 144 2.74 19.84 -15.86
CA ARG A 144 1.68 20.85 -15.77
C ARG A 144 2.17 22.30 -15.89
N LEU A 145 3.40 22.58 -15.43
CA LEU A 145 3.92 23.95 -15.32
C LEU A 145 4.80 24.37 -16.51
N GLU A 146 5.50 23.42 -17.12
CA GLU A 146 6.48 23.70 -18.17
C GLU A 146 5.98 23.17 -19.52
N PRO A 147 5.86 24.00 -20.57
CA PRO A 147 5.58 23.51 -21.92
C PRO A 147 6.79 22.72 -22.43
N ARG A 148 6.66 21.40 -22.44
CA ARG A 148 7.70 20.45 -22.87
C ARG A 148 7.25 19.65 -24.08
N SER A 149 8.19 19.07 -24.80
CA SER A 149 7.83 18.15 -25.88
C SER A 149 7.37 16.81 -25.30
N ILE A 150 6.43 16.16 -26.00
CA ILE A 150 5.93 14.83 -25.62
C ILE A 150 7.07 13.81 -25.50
N LYS A 151 8.10 13.95 -26.34
CA LYS A 151 9.26 13.07 -26.33
C LYS A 151 10.04 13.20 -25.02
N GLU A 152 10.30 14.43 -24.57
CA GLU A 152 10.99 14.67 -23.30
C GLU A 152 10.20 14.11 -22.11
N GLU A 153 8.88 14.31 -22.08
CA GLU A 153 8.03 13.76 -21.01
C GLU A 153 8.02 12.22 -21.00
N PHE A 154 8.00 11.60 -22.18
CA PHE A 154 8.08 10.15 -22.32
C PHE A 154 9.42 9.59 -21.87
N ASP A 155 10.52 10.23 -22.25
CA ASP A 155 11.87 9.83 -21.87
C ASP A 155 12.07 9.96 -20.34
N ASP A 156 11.59 11.07 -19.75
CA ASP A 156 11.57 11.29 -18.29
C ASP A 156 10.78 10.19 -17.55
N LEU A 157 9.56 9.88 -18.02
CA LEU A 157 8.73 8.84 -17.40
C LEU A 157 9.37 7.44 -17.53
N THR A 158 10.00 7.16 -18.66
CA THR A 158 10.72 5.90 -18.91
C THR A 158 11.89 5.76 -17.94
N GLN A 159 12.68 6.83 -17.78
CA GLN A 159 13.78 6.87 -16.83
C GLN A 159 13.29 6.68 -15.39
N LEU A 160 12.18 7.32 -15.02
CA LEU A 160 11.60 7.17 -13.68
C LEU A 160 11.10 5.74 -13.42
N ASN A 161 10.48 5.10 -14.41
CA ASN A 161 10.06 3.70 -14.34
C ASN A 161 11.25 2.72 -14.28
N PHE A 162 12.36 3.05 -14.94
CA PHE A 162 13.60 2.30 -14.82
C PHE A 162 14.14 2.38 -13.38
N THR A 163 14.25 3.59 -12.82
CA THR A 163 14.66 3.79 -11.42
C THR A 163 13.73 3.04 -10.45
N TYR A 164 12.42 3.11 -10.66
CA TYR A 164 11.44 2.33 -9.88
C TYR A 164 11.75 0.83 -9.91
N SER A 165 12.01 0.28 -11.09
CA SER A 165 12.24 -1.15 -11.28
C SER A 165 13.54 -1.60 -10.63
N GLU A 166 14.62 -0.80 -10.73
CA GLU A 166 15.89 -1.08 -10.06
C GLU A 166 15.76 -1.01 -8.54
N SER A 167 15.14 0.05 -8.01
CA SER A 167 14.96 0.21 -6.56
C SER A 167 14.09 -0.90 -5.97
N LYS A 168 13.08 -1.39 -6.70
CA LYS A 168 12.18 -2.45 -6.24
C LYS A 168 12.87 -3.80 -6.01
N LYS A 169 13.94 -4.12 -6.75
CA LYS A 169 14.62 -5.44 -6.67
C LYS A 169 15.11 -5.78 -5.26
N ASN A 170 15.50 -4.77 -4.49
CA ASN A 170 16.08 -4.94 -3.16
C ASN A 170 15.05 -4.82 -2.02
N LEU A 171 13.76 -4.67 -2.36
CA LEU A 171 12.71 -4.47 -1.36
C LEU A 171 12.09 -5.81 -0.93
N PRO A 172 11.73 -5.95 0.35
CA PRO A 172 10.99 -7.12 0.82
C PRO A 172 9.63 -7.22 0.12
N ALA A 173 9.14 -8.45 -0.05
CA ALA A 173 7.81 -8.68 -0.58
C ALA A 173 6.73 -8.13 0.37
N CYS A 174 5.71 -7.48 -0.20
CA CYS A 174 4.57 -7.00 0.56
C CYS A 174 3.57 -8.15 0.76
N PRO A 175 3.13 -8.46 1.99
CA PRO A 175 2.10 -9.46 2.22
C PRO A 175 0.71 -8.94 1.80
N GLU A 176 -0.10 -9.84 1.24
CA GLU A 176 -1.42 -9.52 0.65
C GLU A 176 -2.36 -8.80 1.62
N TRP A 177 -2.42 -9.22 2.88
CA TRP A 177 -3.30 -8.60 3.89
C TRP A 177 -2.99 -7.10 4.09
N ALA A 178 -1.71 -6.72 4.02
CA ALA A 178 -1.28 -5.35 4.24
C ALA A 178 -1.59 -4.50 3.01
N TYR A 179 -1.41 -5.07 1.82
CA TYR A 179 -1.78 -4.44 0.57
C TYR A 179 -3.29 -4.16 0.50
N GLN A 180 -4.12 -5.17 0.80
CA GLN A 180 -5.57 -5.02 0.84
C GLN A 180 -6.03 -3.98 1.87
N LYS A 181 -5.42 -3.98 3.06
CA LYS A 181 -5.71 -2.97 4.10
C LYS A 181 -5.38 -1.56 3.62
N ALA A 182 -4.24 -1.37 2.95
CA ALA A 182 -3.83 -0.07 2.41
C ALA A 182 -4.76 0.41 1.28
N ILE A 183 -5.17 -0.48 0.38
CA ILE A 183 -6.18 -0.16 -0.66
C ILE A 183 -7.49 0.29 -0.05
N ASN A 184 -8.02 -0.47 0.91
CA ASN A 184 -9.29 -0.15 1.56
C ASN A 184 -9.23 1.20 2.28
N THR A 185 -8.08 1.50 2.90
CA THR A 185 -7.82 2.80 3.52
C THR A 185 -7.83 3.91 2.48
N ASN A 186 -7.09 3.76 1.37
CA ASN A 186 -7.06 4.75 0.28
C ASN A 186 -8.46 5.00 -0.32
N ASN A 187 -9.22 3.92 -0.60
CA ASN A 187 -10.59 4.02 -1.09
C ASN A 187 -11.51 4.76 -0.11
N SER A 188 -11.30 4.56 1.19
CA SER A 188 -12.06 5.27 2.24
C SER A 188 -11.71 6.75 2.26
N VAL A 189 -10.42 7.10 2.17
CA VAL A 189 -9.97 8.50 2.07
C VAL A 189 -10.56 9.19 0.84
N GLN A 190 -10.57 8.53 -0.32
CA GLN A 190 -11.16 9.09 -1.55
C GLN A 190 -12.68 9.32 -1.45
N LYS A 191 -13.40 8.55 -0.63
CA LYS A 191 -14.82 8.78 -0.35
C LYS A 191 -15.05 10.01 0.52
N LEU A 192 -14.08 10.34 1.38
CA LEU A 192 -14.16 11.46 2.32
C LEU A 192 -13.70 12.80 1.73
N MET A 193 -13.01 12.80 0.59
CA MET A 193 -12.62 14.03 -0.08
C MET A 193 -13.86 14.73 -0.70
N PRO A 194 -14.07 16.04 -0.44
CA PRO A 194 -15.22 16.78 -0.98
C PRO A 194 -15.22 16.75 -2.51
N GLY A 195 -16.41 16.58 -3.11
CA GLY A 195 -16.59 16.43 -4.55
C GLY A 195 -16.04 17.55 -5.43
N ALA A 196 -15.68 18.70 -4.86
CA ALA A 196 -14.96 19.78 -5.53
C ALA A 196 -13.55 19.39 -6.00
N ILE A 197 -12.86 18.46 -5.32
CA ILE A 197 -11.52 18.00 -5.69
C ILE A 197 -11.59 16.92 -6.80
N LYS A 198 -12.63 16.08 -6.83
CA LYS A 198 -12.84 15.07 -7.88
C LYS A 198 -13.03 15.65 -9.29
N LYS A 199 -13.41 16.94 -9.41
CA LYS A 199 -13.53 17.62 -10.71
C LYS A 199 -12.19 18.14 -11.24
N ILE A 200 -11.20 18.38 -10.38
CA ILE A 200 -9.90 18.97 -10.76
C ILE A 200 -8.97 17.91 -11.37
N GLU A 201 -9.13 16.63 -11.05
CA GLU A 201 -8.40 15.52 -11.71
C GLU A 201 -8.98 15.14 -13.09
N LYS A 202 -10.15 15.67 -13.46
CA LYS A 202 -10.84 15.34 -14.73
C LYS A 202 -10.80 16.45 -15.78
N GLN A 203 -10.14 17.58 -15.51
CA GLN A 203 -9.93 18.68 -16.46
C GLN A 203 -8.48 18.71 -16.92
#